data_AF-A0A0C4EF40-F1
#
_entry.id   AF-A0A0C4EF40-F1
#
_cell.length_a   1.000
_cell.length_b   1.000
_cell.length_c   1.000
_cell.angle_alpha   90.00
_cell.angle_beta   90.00
_cell.angle_gamma   90.00
#
_symmetry.space_group_name_H-M   'P 1'
#
loop_
_entity.id
_entity.type
_entity.pdbx_description
1 polymer ?
#
loop_
_entity_poly.entity_id
_entity_poly.type
_entity_poly.pdbx_seq_one_letter_code
_entity_poly.pdbx_strand_id
1 'polypeptide(L)'
;MSGFDDPIVRHVYGLDRRWDTNPDREPAVLRTNRQPMREPATARWDLDISAADFAELKLGFKPKQMEDKWAIAATAEPDGDGVTSVHIMRSWRGSECYILHVKPTGTDGTDGTGGARIESITWEQVLSESATARHTEKRAKMMAAYLCRIHVGCALEKLPAYDTATIWGSDGDDEVEEGKDKDTQSRDVEGASSGGI
;
A
#
# COMPACT_ATOMS: atom_id res chain seq x y z
N MET A 1 21.20 11.70 -19.01
CA MET A 1 21.41 10.33 -19.49
C MET A 1 20.70 9.39 -18.54
N SER A 2 19.75 8.64 -19.06
CA SER A 2 18.68 7.89 -18.39
C SER A 2 19.19 6.64 -17.68
N GLY A 3 19.35 6.71 -16.34
CA GLY A 3 19.76 5.58 -15.49
C GLY A 3 18.64 4.60 -15.10
N PHE A 4 17.43 4.75 -15.64
CA PHE A 4 16.26 3.95 -15.27
C PHE A 4 15.86 2.88 -16.30
N ASP A 5 16.49 2.86 -17.48
CA ASP A 5 16.28 1.82 -18.51
C ASP A 5 17.32 0.70 -18.47
N ASP A 6 18.12 0.63 -17.40
CA ASP A 6 19.01 -0.49 -17.18
C ASP A 6 18.19 -1.71 -16.71
N PRO A 7 18.20 -2.85 -17.43
CA PRO A 7 17.49 -4.06 -17.03
C PRO A 7 17.90 -4.56 -15.64
N ILE A 8 19.13 -4.28 -15.19
CA ILE A 8 19.60 -4.59 -13.83
C ILE A 8 18.89 -3.70 -12.82
N VAL A 9 18.75 -2.41 -13.07
CA VAL A 9 17.96 -1.50 -12.23
C VAL A 9 16.51 -1.95 -12.22
N ARG A 10 15.94 -2.28 -13.38
CA ARG A 10 14.57 -2.78 -13.47
C ARG A 10 14.38 -4.05 -12.62
N HIS A 11 15.31 -4.98 -12.67
CA HIS A 11 15.27 -6.22 -11.91
C HIS A 11 15.47 -6.03 -10.40
N VAL A 12 16.42 -5.19 -10.01
CA VAL A 12 16.81 -4.88 -8.63
C VAL A 12 15.72 -4.10 -7.88
N TYR A 13 14.81 -3.42 -8.60
CA TYR A 13 13.67 -2.68 -8.07
C TYR A 13 12.30 -3.32 -8.42
N GLY A 14 12.29 -4.55 -8.95
CA GLY A 14 11.05 -5.28 -9.26
C GLY A 14 10.27 -4.75 -10.48
N LEU A 15 10.83 -3.87 -11.31
CA LEU A 15 10.17 -3.40 -12.53
C LEU A 15 9.98 -4.48 -13.61
N ASP A 16 10.48 -5.71 -13.40
CA ASP A 16 10.15 -6.86 -14.22
C ASP A 16 8.98 -7.62 -13.60
N ARG A 17 7.88 -7.76 -14.35
CA ARG A 17 6.64 -8.42 -13.88
C ARG A 17 6.92 -9.91 -13.68
N ARG A 18 7.24 -10.30 -12.45
CA ARG A 18 7.71 -11.65 -12.09
C ARG A 18 6.65 -12.58 -11.53
N TRP A 19 5.38 -12.15 -11.46
CA TRP A 19 4.34 -13.05 -10.98
C TRP A 19 4.10 -14.16 -12.01
N ASP A 20 4.29 -15.39 -11.57
CA ASP A 20 3.92 -16.59 -12.30
C ASP A 20 2.39 -16.62 -12.36
N THR A 21 1.78 -16.45 -13.54
CA THR A 21 0.32 -16.48 -13.73
C THR A 21 -0.25 -17.89 -13.60
N ASN A 22 0.54 -18.85 -13.14
CA ASN A 22 0.09 -20.20 -12.85
C ASN A 22 -0.81 -20.20 -11.60
N PRO A 23 -2.13 -20.44 -11.75
CA PRO A 23 -3.07 -20.49 -10.62
C PRO A 23 -2.80 -21.67 -9.69
N ASP A 24 -2.09 -22.71 -10.15
CA ASP A 24 -1.73 -23.90 -9.37
C ASP A 24 -0.40 -23.74 -8.62
N ARG A 25 0.17 -22.52 -8.55
CA ARG A 25 1.41 -22.28 -7.83
C ARG A 25 1.23 -22.49 -6.33
N GLU A 26 2.22 -23.10 -5.69
CA GLU A 26 2.22 -23.25 -4.23
C GLU A 26 2.24 -21.86 -3.55
N PRO A 27 1.37 -21.64 -2.53
CA PRO A 27 1.40 -20.41 -1.76
C PRO A 27 2.77 -20.17 -1.12
N ALA A 28 3.19 -18.90 -1.11
CA ALA A 28 4.37 -18.48 -0.39
C ALA A 28 4.14 -18.67 1.13
N VAL A 29 4.98 -19.51 1.73
CA VAL A 29 4.88 -19.83 3.16
C VAL A 29 5.53 -18.74 3.99
N LEU A 30 4.78 -18.21 4.96
CA LEU A 30 5.30 -17.27 5.94
C LEU A 30 6.41 -17.94 6.78
N ARG A 31 7.60 -17.34 6.79
CA ARG A 31 8.75 -17.91 7.52
C ARG A 31 8.56 -17.77 9.03
N THR A 32 8.95 -18.81 9.77
CA THR A 32 8.90 -18.84 11.24
C THR A 32 10.01 -18.03 11.89
N ASN A 33 11.17 -17.88 11.24
CA ASN A 33 12.34 -17.13 11.73
C ASN A 33 12.40 -15.69 11.22
N ARG A 34 11.25 -15.08 10.95
CA ARG A 34 11.16 -13.67 10.49
C ARG A 34 11.55 -12.70 11.60
N GLN A 35 12.10 -11.55 11.21
CA GLN A 35 12.40 -10.47 12.13
C GLN A 35 11.19 -9.53 12.17
N PRO A 36 10.50 -9.39 13.33
CA PRO A 36 9.38 -8.49 13.46
C PRO A 36 9.82 -7.04 13.32
N MET A 37 8.86 -6.16 13.01
CA MET A 37 9.07 -4.72 13.00
C MET A 37 9.55 -4.22 14.37
N ARG A 38 10.50 -3.29 14.35
CA ARG A 38 11.06 -2.63 15.54
C ARG A 38 10.24 -1.40 15.93
N GLU A 39 9.87 -0.57 14.95
CA GLU A 39 9.08 0.64 15.17
C GLU A 39 7.82 0.64 14.30
N PRO A 40 6.88 -0.30 14.53
CA PRO A 40 5.66 -0.36 13.75
C PRO A 40 4.78 0.87 13.97
N ALA A 41 4.22 1.38 12.88
CA ALA A 41 3.05 2.25 12.90
C ALA A 41 1.89 1.55 12.16
N THR A 42 0.66 1.86 12.57
CA THR A 42 -0.54 1.29 11.97
C THR A 42 -1.50 2.40 11.59
N ALA A 43 -2.11 2.27 10.42
CA ALA A 43 -3.14 3.19 9.94
C ALA A 43 -4.25 2.43 9.22
N ARG A 44 -5.46 2.98 9.29
CA ARG A 44 -6.61 2.47 8.53
C ARG A 44 -6.37 2.68 7.05
N TRP A 45 -6.77 1.71 6.24
CA TRP A 45 -6.72 1.82 4.77
C TRP A 45 -8.12 1.76 4.17
N ASP A 46 -8.98 0.88 4.69
CA ASP A 46 -10.38 0.82 4.31
C ASP A 46 -10.59 0.61 2.78
N LEU A 47 -9.68 -0.15 2.14
CA LEU A 47 -9.61 -0.36 0.69
C LEU A 47 -10.27 -1.70 0.28
N ASP A 48 -11.36 -1.64 -0.48
CA ASP A 48 -11.94 -2.87 -1.04
C ASP A 48 -11.15 -3.37 -2.25
N ILE A 49 -10.95 -4.67 -2.30
CA ILE A 49 -10.23 -5.41 -3.34
C ILE A 49 -11.10 -6.52 -3.90
N SER A 50 -10.83 -6.92 -5.15
CA SER A 50 -11.56 -7.98 -5.81
C SER A 50 -11.24 -9.35 -5.19
N ALA A 51 -12.12 -10.33 -5.44
CA ALA A 51 -11.87 -11.73 -5.07
C ALA A 51 -10.56 -12.26 -5.69
N ALA A 52 -10.26 -11.84 -6.92
CA ALA A 52 -9.04 -12.21 -7.63
C ALA A 52 -7.80 -11.61 -6.96
N ASP A 53 -7.81 -10.31 -6.64
CA ASP A 53 -6.71 -9.68 -5.91
C ASP A 53 -6.49 -10.34 -4.55
N PHE A 54 -7.57 -10.69 -3.84
CA PHE A 54 -7.48 -11.39 -2.57
C PHE A 54 -6.91 -12.81 -2.71
N ALA A 55 -7.26 -13.53 -3.76
CA ALA A 55 -6.67 -14.84 -4.07
C ALA A 55 -5.16 -14.72 -4.35
N GLU A 56 -4.75 -13.72 -5.13
CA GLU A 56 -3.33 -13.47 -5.42
C GLU A 56 -2.52 -13.07 -4.18
N LEU A 57 -3.10 -12.27 -3.28
CA LEU A 57 -2.46 -11.93 -2.00
C LEU A 57 -2.24 -13.16 -1.12
N LYS A 58 -3.18 -14.13 -1.12
CA LYS A 58 -3.03 -15.39 -0.38
C LYS A 58 -1.98 -16.31 -0.99
N LEU A 59 -1.86 -16.33 -2.32
CA LEU A 59 -0.79 -17.06 -3.01
C LEU A 59 0.58 -16.44 -2.71
N GLY A 60 0.68 -15.12 -2.63
CA GLY A 60 1.92 -14.44 -2.27
C GLY A 60 3.03 -14.58 -3.32
N PHE A 61 4.25 -14.20 -2.94
CA PHE A 61 5.43 -14.21 -3.79
C PHE A 61 6.61 -14.83 -3.06
N LYS A 62 7.13 -15.94 -3.61
CA LYS A 62 8.33 -16.62 -3.13
C LYS A 62 9.55 -16.18 -3.96
N PRO A 63 10.55 -15.54 -3.34
CA PRO A 63 11.78 -15.16 -4.05
C PRO A 63 12.51 -16.40 -4.58
N LYS A 64 12.96 -16.37 -5.84
CA LYS A 64 13.66 -17.46 -6.53
C LYS A 64 15.17 -17.22 -6.61
N GLN A 65 15.61 -15.97 -6.68
CA GLN A 65 17.03 -15.59 -6.81
C GLN A 65 17.45 -14.51 -5.78
N MET A 66 18.75 -14.24 -5.67
CA MET A 66 19.28 -13.27 -4.70
C MET A 66 18.77 -11.84 -4.95
N GLU A 67 18.41 -11.56 -6.19
CA GLU A 67 17.89 -10.28 -6.65
C GLU A 67 16.40 -10.10 -6.32
N ASP A 68 15.69 -11.17 -5.97
CA ASP A 68 14.31 -11.08 -5.48
C ASP A 68 14.31 -10.54 -4.07
N LYS A 69 14.41 -9.22 -3.94
CA LYS A 69 14.57 -8.50 -2.67
C LYS A 69 13.40 -8.63 -1.70
N TRP A 70 12.23 -9.01 -2.20
CA TRP A 70 10.98 -9.02 -1.47
C TRP A 70 10.39 -10.43 -1.44
N ALA A 71 9.72 -10.73 -0.34
CA ALA A 71 8.85 -11.89 -0.19
C ALA A 71 7.48 -11.41 0.29
N ILE A 72 6.41 -11.99 -0.26
CA ILE A 72 5.03 -11.70 0.16
C ILE A 72 4.41 -13.01 0.59
N ALA A 73 3.87 -13.10 1.80
CA ALA A 73 3.25 -14.32 2.29
C ALA A 73 2.06 -13.99 3.19
N ALA A 74 0.94 -14.67 2.99
CA ALA A 74 -0.21 -14.59 3.88
C ALA A 74 -0.07 -15.54 5.08
N THR A 75 -0.78 -15.25 6.16
CA THR A 75 -1.01 -16.22 7.23
C THR A 75 -1.81 -17.40 6.67
N ALA A 76 -1.48 -18.61 7.12
CA ALA A 76 -2.15 -19.83 6.67
C ALA A 76 -3.63 -19.85 7.08
N GLU A 77 -3.90 -19.34 8.28
CA GLU A 77 -5.25 -19.22 8.82
C GLU A 77 -5.52 -17.74 9.15
N PRO A 78 -6.76 -17.26 8.95
CA PRO A 78 -7.21 -15.99 9.51
C PRO A 78 -7.14 -16.00 11.03
N ASP A 79 -7.07 -14.82 11.65
CA ASP A 79 -7.17 -14.69 13.09
C ASP A 79 -8.62 -14.91 13.60
N GLY A 80 -8.82 -14.76 14.90
CA GLY A 80 -10.14 -14.93 15.54
C GLY A 80 -11.22 -13.98 15.01
N ASP A 81 -10.84 -12.87 14.39
CA ASP A 81 -11.74 -11.87 13.81
C ASP A 81 -11.95 -12.07 12.29
N GLY A 82 -11.37 -13.14 11.74
CA GLY A 82 -11.43 -13.49 10.32
C GLY A 82 -10.46 -12.67 9.45
N VAL A 83 -9.47 -12.00 10.05
CA VAL A 83 -8.49 -11.18 9.34
C VAL A 83 -7.32 -12.05 8.89
N THR A 84 -7.01 -11.99 7.59
CA THR A 84 -5.82 -12.59 7.00
C THR A 84 -4.71 -11.54 6.98
N SER A 85 -3.56 -11.84 7.60
CA SER A 85 -2.40 -10.95 7.58
C SER A 85 -1.52 -11.27 6.38
N VAL A 86 -1.22 -10.29 5.53
CA VAL A 86 -0.31 -10.44 4.40
C VAL A 86 1.00 -9.70 4.69
N HIS A 87 2.08 -10.46 4.85
CA HIS A 87 3.39 -9.96 5.24
C HIS A 87 4.24 -9.68 4.01
N ILE A 88 4.76 -8.45 3.90
CA ILE A 88 5.72 -8.04 2.90
C ILE A 88 7.08 -7.85 3.59
N MET A 89 8.05 -8.68 3.22
CA MET A 89 9.33 -8.83 3.91
C MET A 89 10.52 -8.67 2.97
N ARG A 90 11.68 -8.27 3.52
CA ARG A 90 12.96 -8.42 2.83
C ARG A 90 13.35 -9.89 2.75
N SER A 91 13.59 -10.41 1.54
CA SER A 91 13.85 -11.84 1.32
C SER A 91 15.09 -12.39 2.02
N TRP A 92 16.17 -11.60 2.06
CA TRP A 92 17.47 -12.07 2.57
C TRP A 92 17.65 -11.92 4.09
N ARG A 93 16.88 -11.07 4.77
CA ARG A 93 16.87 -10.94 6.25
C ARG A 93 15.60 -11.48 6.90
N GLY A 94 14.53 -11.69 6.13
CA GLY A 94 13.21 -11.98 6.68
C GLY A 94 12.64 -10.84 7.52
N SER A 95 13.11 -9.60 7.34
CA SER A 95 12.63 -8.44 8.08
C SER A 95 11.27 -8.01 7.53
N GLU A 96 10.27 -7.97 8.40
CA GLU A 96 8.94 -7.46 8.08
C GLU A 96 9.01 -5.95 7.83
N CYS A 97 8.47 -5.51 6.70
CA CYS A 97 8.42 -4.09 6.35
C CYS A 97 6.99 -3.57 6.32
N TYR A 98 6.05 -4.40 5.84
CA TYR A 98 4.62 -4.06 5.79
C TYR A 98 3.78 -5.29 6.12
N ILE A 99 2.65 -5.08 6.77
CA ILE A 99 1.62 -6.08 7.01
C ILE A 99 0.28 -5.48 6.58
N LEU A 100 -0.42 -6.15 5.68
CA LEU A 100 -1.78 -5.80 5.29
C LEU A 100 -2.76 -6.66 6.08
N HIS A 101 -3.71 -6.01 6.73
CA HIS A 101 -4.78 -6.67 7.49
C HIS A 101 -6.00 -6.75 6.59
N VAL A 102 -6.25 -7.94 6.04
CA VAL A 102 -7.25 -8.14 4.99
C VAL A 102 -8.40 -8.98 5.52
N LYS A 103 -9.60 -8.42 5.50
CA LYS A 103 -10.82 -9.12 5.92
C LYS A 103 -11.67 -9.49 4.71
N PRO A 104 -12.07 -10.76 4.53
CA PRO A 104 -13.04 -11.13 3.53
C PRO A 104 -14.35 -10.36 3.75
N THR A 105 -14.88 -9.74 2.69
CA THR A 105 -16.23 -9.18 2.75
C THR A 105 -17.19 -10.30 2.37
N GLY A 106 -17.98 -10.74 3.34
CA GLY A 106 -18.88 -11.89 3.18
C GLY A 106 -19.78 -11.75 1.95
N THR A 107 -20.06 -12.87 1.30
CA THR A 107 -21.10 -12.98 0.28
C THR A 107 -22.46 -12.85 0.95
N ASP A 108 -23.02 -11.64 0.98
CA ASP A 108 -24.45 -11.48 1.23
C ASP A 108 -25.22 -12.05 0.02
N GLY A 109 -25.49 -13.36 0.08
CA GLY A 109 -26.67 -14.01 -0.49
C GLY A 109 -26.82 -14.12 -2.01
N THR A 110 -26.04 -13.42 -2.83
CA THR A 110 -26.24 -13.46 -4.30
C THR A 110 -24.90 -13.30 -5.01
N ASP A 111 -24.57 -14.31 -5.82
CA ASP A 111 -23.56 -14.29 -6.89
C ASP A 111 -22.09 -14.55 -6.57
N GLY A 112 -21.75 -15.18 -5.44
CA GLY A 112 -20.47 -15.92 -5.28
C GLY A 112 -19.17 -15.13 -5.50
N THR A 113 -19.25 -13.80 -5.62
CA THR A 113 -18.13 -12.93 -5.97
C THR A 113 -17.72 -12.16 -4.71
N GLY A 114 -17.37 -12.91 -3.66
CA GLY A 114 -16.94 -12.34 -2.39
C GLY A 114 -15.59 -11.63 -2.56
N GLY A 115 -15.58 -10.31 -2.37
CA GLY A 115 -14.36 -9.52 -2.35
C GLY A 115 -13.63 -9.62 -1.00
N ALA A 116 -12.68 -8.73 -0.80
CA ALA A 116 -12.09 -8.50 0.51
C ALA A 116 -11.83 -7.02 0.72
N ARG A 117 -11.49 -6.66 1.95
CA ARG A 117 -11.17 -5.29 2.33
C ARG A 117 -9.87 -5.27 3.10
N ILE A 118 -8.92 -4.45 2.67
CA ILE A 118 -7.73 -4.12 3.45
C ILE A 118 -8.18 -3.11 4.49
N GLU A 119 -8.39 -3.57 5.73
CA GLU A 119 -8.87 -2.73 6.82
C GLU A 119 -7.78 -1.76 7.27
N SER A 120 -6.55 -2.26 7.39
CA SER A 120 -5.42 -1.46 7.85
C SER A 120 -4.08 -1.96 7.29
N ILE A 121 -3.07 -1.11 7.42
CA ILE A 121 -1.68 -1.42 7.15
C ILE A 121 -0.86 -1.14 8.41
N THR A 122 0.01 -2.09 8.76
CA THR A 122 1.11 -1.86 9.70
C THR A 122 2.41 -1.77 8.91
N TRP A 123 3.28 -0.81 9.21
CA TRP A 123 4.57 -0.67 8.54
C TRP A 123 5.69 -0.33 9.51
N GLU A 124 6.90 -0.74 9.14
CA GLU A 124 8.12 -0.32 9.82
C GLU A 124 8.43 1.13 9.49
N GLN A 125 8.43 2.00 10.50
CA GLN A 125 8.73 3.42 10.31
C GLN A 125 10.19 3.65 9.93
N VAL A 126 11.10 2.76 10.34
CA VAL A 126 12.55 2.90 10.12
C VAL A 126 13.09 1.66 9.40
N LEU A 127 13.06 1.67 8.06
CA LEU A 127 13.46 0.51 7.24
C LEU A 127 14.95 0.12 7.32
N SER A 128 15.80 1.01 7.82
CA SER A 128 17.21 0.73 8.09
C SER A 128 17.72 1.57 9.26
N GLU A 129 18.67 1.05 10.03
CA GLU A 129 19.30 1.76 11.15
C GLU A 129 19.94 3.10 10.75
N SER A 130 20.31 3.26 9.47
CA SER A 130 20.85 4.51 8.91
C SER A 130 19.80 5.42 8.28
N ALA A 131 18.51 5.10 8.37
CA ALA A 131 17.46 5.94 7.80
C ALA A 131 17.30 7.21 8.64
N THR A 132 17.36 8.36 7.99
CA THR A 132 17.25 9.67 8.64
C THR A 132 15.81 10.16 8.74
N ALA A 133 14.90 9.61 7.94
CA ALA A 133 13.48 9.97 7.91
C ALA A 133 12.61 8.75 8.18
N ARG A 134 11.52 8.96 8.94
CA ARG A 134 10.48 7.97 9.18
C ARG A 134 9.58 7.84 7.97
N HIS A 135 9.18 6.62 7.63
CA HIS A 135 8.20 6.38 6.59
C HIS A 135 6.82 6.90 7.00
N THR A 136 6.24 7.76 6.17
CA THR A 136 4.87 8.27 6.35
C THR A 136 3.82 7.21 6.00
N GLU A 137 2.59 7.41 6.44
CA GLU A 137 1.46 6.57 6.06
C GLU A 137 1.24 6.54 4.54
N LYS A 138 1.22 7.72 3.90
CA LYS A 138 1.07 7.87 2.43
C LYS A 138 2.12 7.02 1.71
N ARG A 139 3.36 7.11 2.18
CA ARG A 139 4.50 6.36 1.66
C ARG A 139 4.32 4.86 1.83
N ALA A 140 3.90 4.42 3.01
CA ALA A 140 3.70 2.99 3.31
C ALA A 140 2.62 2.36 2.44
N LYS A 141 1.46 3.02 2.31
CA LYS A 141 0.35 2.58 1.45
C LYS A 141 0.77 2.49 -0.02
N MET A 142 1.47 3.51 -0.52
CA MET A 142 2.00 3.53 -1.88
C MET A 142 2.98 2.37 -2.13
N MET A 143 3.95 2.19 -1.24
CA MET A 143 4.94 1.10 -1.33
C MET A 143 4.29 -0.28 -1.31
N ALA A 144 3.37 -0.52 -0.38
CA ALA A 144 2.68 -1.81 -0.28
C ALA A 144 1.87 -2.12 -1.54
N ALA A 145 1.10 -1.14 -2.04
CA ALA A 145 0.31 -1.32 -3.26
C ALA A 145 1.20 -1.59 -4.49
N TYR A 146 2.32 -0.87 -4.63
CA TYR A 146 3.29 -1.13 -5.69
C TYR A 146 3.87 -2.54 -5.60
N LEU A 147 4.32 -2.97 -4.42
CA LEU A 147 4.89 -4.30 -4.24
C LEU A 147 3.87 -5.40 -4.52
N CYS A 148 2.62 -5.22 -4.11
CA CYS A 148 1.54 -6.17 -4.44
C CYS A 148 1.35 -6.28 -5.96
N ARG A 149 1.21 -5.15 -6.67
CA ARG A 149 1.08 -5.17 -8.14
C ARG A 149 2.24 -5.87 -8.83
N ILE A 150 3.46 -5.59 -8.37
CA ILE A 150 4.68 -6.03 -9.03
C ILE A 150 5.04 -7.49 -8.74
N HIS A 151 4.73 -8.00 -7.55
CA HIS A 151 5.16 -9.33 -7.12
C HIS A 151 4.05 -10.38 -7.14
N VAL A 152 2.80 -9.98 -6.89
CA VAL A 152 1.66 -10.90 -6.90
C VAL A 152 0.67 -10.65 -8.03
N GLY A 153 0.77 -9.52 -8.73
CA GLY A 153 -0.09 -9.23 -9.89
C GLY A 153 -1.47 -8.66 -9.54
N CYS A 154 -1.68 -8.20 -8.29
CA CYS A 154 -2.93 -7.56 -7.91
C CYS A 154 -3.15 -6.27 -8.72
N ALA A 155 -4.38 -6.02 -9.17
CA ALA A 155 -4.72 -4.79 -9.86
C ALA A 155 -4.83 -3.61 -8.88
N LEU A 156 -5.51 -3.81 -7.75
CA LEU A 156 -5.85 -2.78 -6.78
C LEU A 156 -6.50 -1.58 -7.48
N GLU A 157 -7.60 -1.83 -8.19
CA GLU A 157 -8.23 -0.92 -9.15
C GLU A 157 -8.61 0.45 -8.58
N LYS A 158 -8.91 0.51 -7.28
CA LYS A 158 -9.26 1.76 -6.59
C LYS A 158 -8.07 2.67 -6.27
N LEU A 159 -6.83 2.23 -6.56
CA LEU A 159 -5.62 3.00 -6.31
C LEU A 159 -4.97 3.45 -7.64
N PRO A 160 -4.34 4.64 -7.70
CA PRO A 160 -3.61 5.07 -8.88
C PRO A 160 -2.41 4.13 -9.13
N ALA A 161 -1.97 4.02 -10.38
CA ALA A 161 -0.70 3.37 -10.70
C ALA A 161 0.46 4.24 -10.18
N TYR A 162 1.34 3.65 -9.38
CA TYR A 162 2.51 4.34 -8.86
C TYR A 162 3.70 4.03 -9.76
N ASP A 163 4.34 5.06 -10.31
CA ASP A 163 5.59 4.89 -11.03
C ASP A 163 6.80 4.89 -10.06
N THR A 164 7.94 4.44 -10.55
CA THR A 164 9.16 4.38 -9.73
C THR A 164 9.74 5.74 -9.43
N ALA A 165 9.34 6.81 -10.12
CA ALA A 165 9.79 8.17 -9.82
C ALA A 165 9.04 8.73 -8.60
N THR A 166 7.73 8.50 -8.50
CA THR A 166 6.88 8.85 -7.36
C THR A 166 7.25 8.04 -6.14
N ILE A 167 7.61 6.77 -6.36
CA ILE A 167 8.17 5.94 -5.31
C ILE A 167 9.58 6.46 -4.99
N TRP A 168 10.59 6.41 -5.82
CA TRP A 168 11.95 6.69 -5.34
C TRP A 168 12.34 8.18 -5.29
N GLY A 169 11.40 9.08 -5.60
CA GLY A 169 11.54 10.52 -5.47
C GLY A 169 11.66 10.96 -4.01
N SER A 170 12.43 12.02 -3.77
CA SER A 170 12.40 12.70 -2.47
C SER A 170 11.04 13.38 -2.33
N ASP A 171 10.38 13.20 -1.20
CA ASP A 171 9.10 13.83 -0.84
C ASP A 171 9.30 15.36 -0.68
N GLY A 172 9.63 16.05 -1.78
CA GLY A 172 9.42 17.48 -1.92
C GLY A 172 8.03 17.67 -2.50
N ASP A 173 7.25 18.58 -1.91
CA ASP A 173 6.03 19.16 -2.49
C ASP A 173 4.68 18.52 -2.08
N ASP A 174 4.52 18.11 -0.82
CA ASP A 174 3.18 18.15 -0.20
C ASP A 174 3.08 19.40 0.70
N GLU A 175 3.00 20.59 0.09
CA GLU A 175 2.51 21.79 0.78
C GLU A 175 1.03 21.58 1.12
N VAL A 176 0.71 21.74 2.39
CA VAL A 176 -0.66 21.78 2.90
C VAL A 176 -1.28 23.10 2.46
N GLU A 177 -2.11 23.09 1.42
CA GLU A 177 -3.05 24.20 1.17
C GLU A 177 -4.13 24.16 2.27
N GLU A 178 -3.82 24.81 3.39
CA GLU A 178 -4.76 25.15 4.45
C GLU A 178 -5.77 26.16 3.88
N GLY A 179 -7.05 25.77 3.95
CA GLY A 179 -8.15 26.49 3.36
C GLY A 179 -8.22 27.95 3.82
N LYS A 180 -8.18 28.87 2.86
CA LYS A 180 -8.49 30.27 3.11
C LYS A 180 -10.01 30.44 3.15
N ASP A 181 -10.52 30.59 4.37
CA ASP A 181 -11.92 30.83 4.68
C ASP A 181 -12.53 31.96 3.85
N LYS A 182 -13.71 31.67 3.29
CA LYS A 182 -14.60 32.65 2.68
C LYS A 182 -15.37 33.36 3.80
N ASP A 183 -14.89 34.51 4.22
CA ASP A 183 -15.73 35.42 4.99
C ASP A 183 -16.85 35.97 4.10
N THR A 184 -18.03 35.43 4.34
CA THR A 184 -19.31 35.90 3.82
C THR A 184 -19.71 37.12 4.65
N GLN A 185 -19.43 38.32 4.15
CA GLN A 185 -19.99 39.54 4.74
C GLN A 185 -21.35 39.83 4.11
N SER A 186 -22.42 39.55 4.86
CA SER A 186 -23.74 40.10 4.62
C SER A 186 -24.40 40.39 5.95
N ARG A 187 -24.59 41.68 6.25
CA ARG A 187 -25.82 42.19 6.84
C ARG A 187 -25.85 43.72 6.80
N ASP A 188 -26.92 44.17 6.19
CA ASP A 188 -27.43 45.52 5.99
C ASP A 188 -27.66 46.31 7.30
N VAL A 189 -27.81 47.63 7.19
CA VAL A 189 -29.08 48.35 7.46
C VAL A 189 -28.88 49.88 7.34
N GLU A 190 -29.68 50.44 6.44
CA GLU A 190 -30.36 51.75 6.36
C GLU A 190 -29.80 53.06 6.97
N GLY A 191 -29.93 54.11 6.17
CA GLY A 191 -29.91 55.51 6.62
C GLY A 191 -30.06 56.49 5.47
N ALA A 192 -31.25 56.60 4.90
CA ALA A 192 -31.61 57.63 3.91
C ALA A 192 -31.76 59.01 4.58
N SER A 193 -31.30 60.09 3.93
CA SER A 193 -32.10 61.32 3.72
C SER A 193 -31.40 62.34 2.79
N SER A 194 -32.07 62.63 1.65
CA SER A 194 -32.27 63.94 0.97
C SER A 194 -31.18 65.02 1.09
N GLY A 195 -30.56 65.52 0.01
CA GLY A 195 -31.14 66.46 -0.98
C GLY A 195 -31.01 67.92 -0.47
N GLY A 196 -30.58 68.95 -1.18
CA GLY A 196 -30.19 69.22 -2.56
C GLY A 196 -30.07 70.75 -2.68
N ILE A 197 -29.20 71.21 -3.59
CA ILE A 197 -28.98 72.59 -4.09
C ILE A 197 -28.42 73.63 -3.11
#